data_AF-A0A539DIT1-F1
#
_entry.id   AF-A0A539DIT1-F1
#
_cell.length_a   1.000
_cell.length_b   1.000
_cell.length_c   1.000
_cell.angle_alpha   90.00
_cell.angle_beta   90.00
_cell.angle_gamma   90.00
#
_symmetry.space_group_name_H-M   'P 1'
#
loop_
_entity.id
_entity.type
_entity.pdbx_description
1 polymer ?
#
loop_
_entity_poly.entity_id
_entity_poly.type
_entity_poly.pdbx_seq_one_letter_code
_entity_poly.pdbx_strand_id
1 'polypeptide(L)'
;MASGLALRSILRRTKQTAVIGCLQPVTRPENLRMVKLLDIKIETVTPEQFKDFDKIALVDVQPHYFPGLLPHVDLVIDHHPEQSGYNAIFTDIRPDYGSTCTILTEHLRAVDIDISERTA
;
A
#
# COMPACT_ATOMS: atom_id res chain seq x y z
N MET A 1 4.80 -3.62 1.77
CA MET A 1 4.44 -3.69 3.22
C MET A 1 4.75 -2.39 3.95
N ALA A 2 6.01 -1.93 4.00
CA ALA A 2 6.37 -0.65 4.61
C ALA A 2 5.59 0.53 3.97
N SER A 3 5.47 0.53 2.65
CA SER A 3 4.63 1.46 1.89
C SER A 3 3.16 1.49 2.36
N GLY A 4 2.56 0.33 2.62
CA GLY A 4 1.20 0.25 3.16
C GLY A 4 1.06 0.85 4.56
N LEU A 5 2.10 0.71 5.40
CA LEU A 5 2.13 1.36 6.71
C LEU A 5 2.26 2.89 6.58
N ALA A 6 3.18 3.37 5.75
CA ALA A 6 3.37 4.79 5.50
C ALA A 6 2.12 5.45 4.91
N LEU A 7 1.48 4.83 3.91
CA LEU A 7 0.22 5.31 3.35
C LEU A 7 -0.88 5.38 4.40
N ARG A 8 -1.01 4.37 5.26
CA ARG A 8 -1.98 4.39 6.35
C ARG A 8 -1.74 5.55 7.32
N SER A 9 -0.47 5.86 7.62
CA SER A 9 -0.08 7.02 8.43
C SER A 9 -0.43 8.34 7.73
N ILE A 10 -0.10 8.50 6.44
CA ILE A 10 -0.46 9.68 5.63
C ILE A 10 -1.97 9.93 5.66
N LEU A 11 -2.76 8.88 5.49
CA LEU A 11 -4.24 8.95 5.50
C LEU A 11 -4.83 9.11 6.91
N ARG A 12 -4.01 9.15 7.96
CA ARG A 12 -4.41 9.21 9.38
C ARG A 12 -5.44 8.12 9.75
N ARG A 13 -5.26 6.92 9.19
CA ARG A 13 -6.15 5.77 9.42
C ARG A 13 -5.56 4.79 10.42
N THR A 14 -6.42 3.99 11.04
CA THR A 14 -6.04 2.94 11.98
C THR A 14 -6.12 1.55 11.33
N LYS A 15 -5.62 0.52 12.00
CA LYS A 15 -5.75 -0.87 11.55
C LYS A 15 -7.21 -1.35 11.44
N GLN A 16 -8.15 -0.68 12.09
CA GLN A 16 -9.58 -0.97 12.01
C GLN A 16 -10.25 -0.33 10.79
N THR A 17 -9.77 0.84 10.36
CA THR A 17 -10.38 1.60 9.24
C THR A 17 -9.64 1.44 7.92
N ALA A 18 -8.38 0.99 7.96
CA ALA A 18 -7.54 0.72 6.80
C ALA A 18 -6.65 -0.49 7.11
N VAL A 19 -7.14 -1.66 6.70
CA VAL A 19 -6.37 -2.91 6.80
C VAL A 19 -5.24 -2.90 5.77
N ILE A 20 -4.11 -3.52 6.11
CA ILE A 20 -3.05 -3.80 5.14
C ILE A 20 -3.28 -5.23 4.68
N GLY A 21 -3.81 -5.39 3.47
CA GLY A 21 -4.20 -6.68 2.91
C GLY A 21 -3.12 -7.31 2.02
N CYS A 22 -3.08 -8.64 1.98
CA CYS A 22 -2.34 -9.42 1.00
C CYS A 22 -3.17 -10.63 0.52
N LEU A 23 -3.07 -11.02 -0.74
CA LEU A 23 -3.78 -12.21 -1.23
C LEU A 23 -3.18 -13.53 -0.74
N GLN A 24 -1.90 -13.52 -0.36
CA GLN A 24 -1.16 -14.67 0.11
C GLN A 24 -0.41 -14.30 1.40
N PRO A 25 -0.20 -15.25 2.33
CA PRO A 25 0.56 -14.98 3.54
C PRO A 25 1.95 -14.42 3.25
N VAL A 26 2.45 -13.59 4.16
CA VAL A 26 3.84 -13.07 4.09
C VAL A 26 4.81 -14.22 4.33
N THR A 27 5.68 -14.48 3.36
CA THR A 27 6.65 -15.60 3.44
C THR A 27 8.11 -15.15 3.47
N ARG A 28 8.43 -13.95 2.97
CA ARG A 28 9.80 -13.45 2.90
C ARG A 28 10.37 -13.18 4.31
N PRO A 29 11.55 -13.70 4.69
CA PRO A 29 12.10 -13.55 6.03
C PRO A 29 12.26 -12.11 6.51
N GLU A 30 12.71 -11.21 5.64
CA GLU A 30 12.88 -9.78 5.93
C GLU A 30 11.55 -9.10 6.24
N ASN A 31 10.49 -9.49 5.52
CA ASN A 31 9.14 -8.99 5.74
C ASN A 31 8.54 -9.56 7.04
N LEU A 32 8.72 -10.84 7.31
CA LEU A 32 8.31 -11.45 8.58
C LEU A 32 8.98 -10.76 9.78
N ARG A 33 10.26 -10.43 9.64
CA ARG A 33 10.99 -9.69 10.68
C ARG A 33 10.43 -8.28 10.87
N MET A 34 10.14 -7.56 9.78
CA MET A 34 9.54 -6.23 9.83
C MET A 34 8.14 -6.25 10.49
N VAL A 35 7.29 -7.20 10.10
CA VAL A 35 5.97 -7.42 10.72
C VAL A 35 6.09 -7.58 12.23
N LYS A 36 7.03 -8.41 12.68
CA LYS A 36 7.25 -8.66 14.10
C LYS A 36 7.81 -7.45 14.84
N LEU A 37 8.85 -6.80 14.31
CA LEU A 37 9.51 -5.68 14.98
C LEU A 37 8.62 -4.44 15.04
N LEU A 38 7.84 -4.18 14.00
CA LEU A 38 6.98 -3.01 13.88
C LEU A 38 5.51 -3.30 14.24
N ASP A 39 5.19 -4.46 14.80
CA ASP A 39 3.81 -4.88 15.12
C ASP A 39 2.81 -4.53 13.99
N ILE A 40 3.10 -4.99 12.77
CA ILE A 40 2.24 -4.72 11.61
C ILE A 40 1.23 -5.84 11.47
N LYS A 41 -0.04 -5.54 11.76
CA LYS A 41 -1.15 -6.43 11.40
C LYS A 41 -1.35 -6.43 9.88
N ILE A 42 -1.14 -7.59 9.27
CA ILE A 42 -1.41 -7.87 7.86
C ILE A 42 -2.54 -8.90 7.81
N GLU A 43 -3.50 -8.68 6.92
CA GLU A 43 -4.66 -9.56 6.76
C GLU A 43 -4.57 -10.27 5.41
N THR A 44 -4.77 -11.59 5.41
CA THR A 44 -4.96 -12.32 4.16
C THR A 44 -6.38 -12.06 3.68
N VAL A 45 -6.53 -11.43 2.52
CA VAL A 45 -7.82 -11.02 1.94
C VAL A 45 -8.10 -11.89 0.72
N THR A 46 -9.34 -12.37 0.56
CA THR A 46 -9.75 -13.08 -0.65
C THR A 46 -10.30 -12.11 -1.69
N PRO A 47 -10.31 -12.47 -2.99
CA PRO A 47 -10.86 -11.62 -4.04
C PRO A 47 -12.31 -11.17 -3.79
N GLU A 48 -13.12 -12.01 -3.17
CA GLU A 48 -14.53 -11.72 -2.87
C GLU A 48 -14.67 -10.59 -1.84
N GLN A 49 -13.75 -10.54 -0.86
CA GLN A 49 -13.75 -9.54 0.22
C GLN A 49 -13.39 -8.14 -0.28
N PHE A 50 -12.80 -7.98 -1.47
CA PHE A 50 -12.53 -6.65 -2.02
C PHE A 50 -13.80 -5.81 -2.19
N LYS A 51 -14.97 -6.45 -2.35
CA LYS A 51 -16.26 -5.78 -2.48
C LYS A 51 -16.75 -5.16 -1.17
N ASP A 52 -16.17 -5.56 -0.04
CA ASP A 52 -16.54 -5.06 1.29
C ASP A 52 -15.80 -3.77 1.66
N PHE A 53 -14.85 -3.32 0.82
CA PHE A 53 -14.10 -2.09 1.05
C PHE A 53 -14.64 -0.95 0.17
N ASP A 54 -14.88 0.20 0.80
CA ASP A 54 -15.29 1.43 0.09
C ASP A 54 -14.20 1.98 -0.82
N LYS A 55 -12.94 1.67 -0.50
CA LYS A 55 -11.74 2.15 -1.20
C LYS A 55 -10.65 1.09 -1.27
N ILE A 56 -10.03 0.98 -2.44
CA ILE A 56 -8.90 0.09 -2.69
C ILE A 56 -7.68 0.90 -3.12
N ALA A 57 -6.61 0.81 -2.33
CA ALA A 57 -5.31 1.41 -2.60
C ALA A 57 -4.28 0.33 -2.89
N LEU A 58 -3.57 0.45 -4.02
CA LEU A 58 -2.44 -0.37 -4.37
C LEU A 58 -1.14 0.41 -4.12
N VAL A 59 -0.19 -0.25 -3.46
CA VAL A 59 1.13 0.31 -3.17
C VAL A 59 2.20 -0.68 -3.61
N ASP A 60 3.24 -0.20 -4.29
CA ASP A 60 4.35 -1.02 -4.80
C ASP A 60 3.95 -2.04 -5.89
N VAL A 61 2.71 -1.94 -6.37
CA VAL A 61 2.11 -2.76 -7.42
C VAL A 61 1.03 -1.96 -8.14
N GLN A 62 0.74 -2.35 -9.37
CA GLN A 62 -0.33 -1.81 -10.21
C GLN A 62 -1.40 -2.88 -10.48
N PRO A 63 -2.60 -2.50 -10.96
CA PRO A 63 -3.74 -3.43 -11.11
C PRO A 63 -3.46 -4.67 -11.96
N HIS A 64 -2.52 -4.62 -12.90
CA HIS A 64 -2.09 -5.76 -13.73
C HIS A 64 -1.58 -6.95 -12.93
N TYR A 65 -1.10 -6.73 -11.70
CA TYR A 65 -0.68 -7.81 -10.81
C TYR A 65 -1.87 -8.65 -10.31
N PHE A 66 -3.09 -8.12 -10.41
CA PHE A 66 -4.33 -8.73 -9.92
C PHE A 66 -5.41 -8.81 -11.01
N PRO A 67 -5.13 -9.44 -12.16
CA PRO A 67 -6.01 -9.39 -13.33
C PRO A 67 -7.37 -10.04 -13.01
N GLY A 68 -8.44 -9.24 -13.13
CA GLY A 68 -9.81 -9.70 -12.88
C GLY A 68 -10.18 -9.95 -11.42
N LEU A 69 -9.29 -9.66 -10.47
CA LEU A 69 -9.54 -9.88 -9.04
C LEU A 69 -10.09 -8.64 -8.34
N LEU A 70 -9.69 -7.44 -8.78
CA LEU A 70 -10.07 -6.19 -8.15
C LEU A 70 -11.36 -5.61 -8.80
N PRO A 71 -12.41 -5.30 -8.03
CA PRO A 71 -13.63 -4.73 -8.57
C PRO A 71 -13.44 -3.26 -9.02
N HIS A 72 -12.53 -2.54 -8.35
CA HIS A 72 -12.13 -1.18 -8.67
C HIS A 72 -10.77 -0.89 -8.00
N VAL A 73 -10.12 0.20 -8.38
CA VAL A 73 -8.91 0.73 -7.73
C VAL A 73 -9.04 2.25 -7.64
N ASP A 74 -8.85 2.82 -6.46
CA ASP A 74 -8.98 4.27 -6.25
C ASP A 74 -7.63 4.98 -6.25
N LEU A 75 -6.60 4.31 -5.73
CA LEU A 75 -5.29 4.91 -5.51
C LEU A 75 -4.20 3.92 -5.91
N VAL A 76 -3.20 4.41 -6.66
CA VAL A 76 -1.99 3.65 -7.00
C VAL A 76 -0.76 4.50 -6.68
N ILE A 77 0.15 3.98 -5.86
CA ILE A 77 1.47 4.57 -5.65
C ILE A 77 2.51 3.50 -5.91
N ASP A 78 3.35 3.70 -6.92
CA ASP A 78 4.29 2.69 -7.38
C ASP A 78 5.55 3.32 -7.97
N HIS A 79 6.64 2.55 -7.96
CA HIS A 79 7.93 2.97 -8.51
C HIS A 79 8.38 2.10 -9.69
N HIS A 80 7.56 1.14 -10.12
CA HIS A 80 7.83 0.34 -11.32
C HIS A 80 7.37 1.10 -12.59
N PRO A 81 7.78 0.66 -13.79
CA PRO A 81 7.29 1.22 -15.04
C PRO A 81 5.76 1.25 -15.10
N GLU A 82 5.23 2.40 -15.50
CA GLU A 82 3.79 2.62 -15.61
C GLU A 82 3.13 1.60 -16.54
N GLN A 83 1.99 1.07 -16.12
CA GLN A 83 1.17 0.14 -16.89
C GLN A 83 -0.14 0.82 -17.30
N SER A 84 -0.60 0.57 -18.53
CA SER A 84 -1.84 1.14 -19.06
C SER A 84 -3.02 0.17 -18.96
N GLY A 85 -4.27 0.65 -18.90
CA GLY A 85 -5.45 -0.23 -19.00
C GLY A 85 -6.25 -0.36 -17.69
N TYR A 86 -6.06 0.57 -16.77
CA TYR A 86 -6.89 0.73 -15.58
C TYR A 86 -7.19 2.22 -15.36
N ASN A 87 -8.21 2.48 -14.55
CA ASN A 87 -8.50 3.82 -14.06
C ASN A 87 -8.35 3.82 -12.54
N ALA A 88 -7.77 4.89 -11.99
CA ALA A 88 -7.73 5.18 -10.57
C ALA A 88 -8.03 6.66 -10.36
N ILE A 89 -8.57 7.02 -9.20
CA ILE A 89 -8.87 8.42 -8.84
C ILE A 89 -7.57 9.20 -8.65
N PHE A 90 -6.55 8.54 -8.10
CA PHE A 90 -5.24 9.12 -7.88
C PHE A 90 -4.14 8.13 -8.25
N THR A 91 -3.15 8.59 -9.00
CA THR A 91 -1.94 7.83 -9.34
C THR A 91 -0.71 8.69 -9.04
N ASP A 92 0.28 8.09 -8.38
CA ASP A 92 1.63 8.65 -8.26
C ASP A 92 2.64 7.55 -8.60
N ILE A 93 3.11 7.58 -9.84
CA ILE A 93 3.99 6.55 -10.41
C ILE A 93 5.31 7.22 -10.78
N ARG A 94 6.41 6.81 -10.13
CA ARG A 94 7.74 7.41 -10.32
C ARG A 94 8.79 6.35 -10.64
N PRO A 95 8.92 5.94 -11.92
CA PRO A 95 9.81 4.85 -12.33
C PRO A 95 11.31 5.12 -12.09
N ASP A 96 11.67 6.38 -11.89
CA ASP A 96 13.02 6.85 -11.56
C ASP A 96 13.36 6.69 -10.07
N TYR A 97 12.39 6.36 -9.21
CA TYR A 97 12.59 6.16 -7.77
C TYR A 97 12.97 4.71 -7.47
N GLY A 98 13.92 4.52 -6.56
CA GLY A 98 14.37 3.19 -6.15
C GLY A 98 13.39 2.42 -5.25
N SER A 99 12.35 3.09 -4.73
CA SER A 99 11.34 2.45 -3.88
C SER A 99 10.07 3.29 -3.77
N THR A 100 8.92 2.62 -3.70
CA THR A 100 7.63 3.22 -3.30
C THR A 100 7.71 3.94 -1.95
N CYS A 101 8.56 3.49 -1.02
CA CYS A 101 8.73 4.16 0.27
C CYS A 101 9.40 5.53 0.12
N THR A 102 10.29 5.71 -0.86
CA THR A 102 10.90 7.02 -1.15
C THR A 102 9.84 8.03 -1.60
N ILE A 103 8.88 7.60 -2.44
CA ILE A 103 7.74 8.42 -2.85
C ILE A 103 6.89 8.81 -1.64
N LEU A 104 6.57 7.83 -0.78
CA LEU A 104 5.74 8.05 0.42
C LEU A 104 6.43 8.92 1.47
N THR A 105 7.77 8.92 1.55
CA THR A 105 8.51 9.85 2.42
C THR A 105 8.27 11.31 2.02
N GLU A 106 8.15 11.61 0.73
CA GLU A 106 7.82 12.96 0.28
C GLU A 106 6.38 13.33 0.65
N HIS A 107 5.43 12.41 0.50
CA HIS A 107 4.05 12.62 0.94
C HIS A 107 3.97 12.85 2.46
N LEU A 108 4.67 12.04 3.26
CA LEU A 108 4.74 12.19 4.72
C LEU A 108 5.27 13.58 5.11
N ARG A 109 6.31 14.06 4.44
CA ARG A 109 6.86 15.42 4.66
C ARG A 109 5.89 16.51 4.21
N ALA A 110 5.14 16.30 3.13
CA ALA A 110 4.21 17.28 2.58
C ALA A 110 2.95 17.45 3.45
N VAL A 111 2.49 16.40 4.14
CA VAL A 111 1.31 16.46 5.02
C VAL A 111 1.61 16.99 6.43
N ASP A 112 2.87 17.35 6.72
CA ASP A 112 3.35 17.94 7.97
C ASP A 112 2.80 17.23 9.22
N ILE A 113 2.96 15.90 9.27
CA ILE A 113 2.57 15.08 10.42
C ILE A 113 3.79 14.62 11.21
N ASP A 114 3.63 14.47 12.52
CA ASP A 114 4.62 13.80 13.37
C ASP A 114 4.79 12.34 12.90
N ILE A 115 5.95 12.05 12.34
CA ILE A 115 6.32 10.70 11.89
C ILE A 115 6.84 9.93 13.09
N SER A 116 6.08 8.93 13.56
CA SER A 116 6.54 8.05 14.64
C SER A 116 7.76 7.22 14.20
N GLU A 117 8.61 6.81 15.15
CA GLU A 117 9.74 5.89 14.90
C GLU A 117 9.33 4.58 14.20
N ARG A 118 8.07 4.16 14.41
CA ARG A 118 7.49 2.97 13.76
C ARG A 118 7.24 3.17 12.26
N THR A 119 7.05 4.40 11.81
CA THR A 119 6.75 4.76 10.42
C THR A 119 7.97 5.34 9.69
N ALA A 120 8.87 6.00 10.41
CA ALA A 120 10.11 6.59 9.89
C ALA A 120 11.08 5.51 9.37
#